data_AF-A0A8T4VXU4-F1
#
_entry.id   AF-A0A8T4VXU4-F1
#
_cell.length_a   1.000
_cell.length_b   1.000
_cell.length_c   1.000
_cell.angle_alpha   90.00
_cell.angle_beta   90.00
_cell.angle_gamma   90.00
#
_symmetry.space_group_name_H-M   'P 1'
#
loop_
_entity.id
_entity.type
_entity.pdbx_description
1 polymer ?
#
loop_
_entity_poly.entity_id
_entity_poly.type
_entity_poly.pdbx_seq_one_letter_code
_entity_poly.pdbx_strand_id
1 'polypeptide(L)'
;MDLKWKIGFAITAIASILLVLVSLYDILYLQRRFFYWFVASIALVIWSVFLFFYMYQSSGNQMDTIVSFEKTLHGRLYHFKCSQCGGIFALKESRKNDIRNLKLTCPDCGSVGRISSHPPQITDCIPSEKSPRVSFICTKCGERLNVWAEGKTLSDHISIFSCPYCGSKKPLKPQ
;
A
#
# COMPACT_ATOMS: atom_id res chain seq x y z
N MET A 1 -15.87 8.64 -11.85
CA MET A 1 -14.79 9.00 -12.79
C MET A 1 -14.08 10.20 -12.19
N ASP A 2 -12.92 9.94 -11.60
CA ASP A 2 -12.27 10.84 -10.65
C ASP A 2 -11.72 12.11 -11.30
N LEU A 3 -11.97 13.25 -10.66
CA LEU A 3 -11.56 14.59 -11.10
C LEU A 3 -10.06 14.69 -11.42
N LYS A 4 -9.24 13.84 -10.79
CA LYS A 4 -7.79 13.73 -11.01
C LYS A 4 -7.43 13.29 -12.44
N TRP A 5 -8.24 12.44 -13.06
CA TRP A 5 -8.00 11.98 -14.45
C TRP A 5 -8.24 13.08 -15.48
N LYS A 6 -9.25 13.93 -15.25
CA LYS A 6 -9.56 15.06 -16.15
C LYS A 6 -8.47 16.12 -16.13
N ILE A 7 -7.89 16.39 -14.95
CA ILE A 7 -6.82 17.37 -14.78
C ILE A 7 -5.53 16.90 -15.45
N GLY A 8 -5.15 15.61 -15.26
CA GLY A 8 -3.97 15.04 -15.91
C GLY A 8 -4.06 15.11 -17.44
N PHE A 9 -5.20 14.71 -18.01
CA PHE A 9 -5.41 14.76 -19.46
C PHE A 9 -5.40 16.19 -20.00
N ALA A 10 -6.03 17.13 -19.30
CA ALA A 10 -6.06 18.54 -19.68
C ALA A 10 -4.65 19.15 -19.68
N ILE A 11 -3.82 18.87 -18.67
CA ILE A 11 -2.44 19.37 -18.61
C ILE A 11 -1.61 18.80 -19.77
N THR A 12 -1.73 17.51 -20.07
CA THR A 12 -1.00 16.89 -21.19
C THR A 12 -1.43 17.43 -22.55
N ALA A 13 -2.72 17.69 -22.73
CA ALA A 13 -3.26 18.25 -23.96
C ALA A 13 -2.84 19.72 -24.14
N ILE A 14 -2.81 20.50 -23.07
CA ILE A 14 -2.35 21.90 -23.12
C ILE A 14 -0.85 21.95 -23.41
N ALA A 15 -0.05 21.10 -22.76
CA ALA A 15 1.40 21.04 -23.00
C ALA A 15 1.74 20.62 -24.44
N SER A 16 1.01 19.67 -25.02
CA SER A 16 1.22 19.27 -26.41
C SER A 16 0.89 20.38 -27.41
N ILE A 17 -0.20 21.12 -27.19
CA ILE A 17 -0.57 22.27 -28.03
C ILE A 17 0.46 23.39 -27.93
N LEU A 18 0.94 23.68 -26.72
CA LEU A 18 1.94 24.73 -26.48
C LEU A 18 3.28 24.42 -27.15
N LEU A 19 3.69 23.14 -27.16
CA LEU A 19 4.87 22.68 -27.89
C LEU A 19 4.73 22.82 -29.41
N VAL A 20 3.55 22.53 -29.96
CA VAL A 20 3.28 22.72 -31.39
C VAL A 20 3.37 24.20 -31.77
N LEU A 21 2.84 25.11 -30.93
CA LEU A 21 2.91 26.55 -31.16
C LEU A 21 4.35 27.08 -31.09
N VAL A 22 5.16 26.62 -30.14
CA VAL A 22 6.59 26.99 -30.04
C VAL A 22 7.37 26.47 -31.24
N SER A 23 7.11 25.23 -31.68
CA SER A 23 7.73 24.65 -32.88
C SER A 23 7.39 25.46 -34.14
N LEU A 24 6.12 25.86 -34.31
CA LEU A 24 5.69 26.68 -35.42
C LEU A 24 6.31 28.09 -35.39
N TYR A 25 6.41 28.70 -34.20
CA TYR A 25 7.06 30.00 -34.03
C TYR A 25 8.56 29.93 -34.38
N ASP A 26 9.25 28.88 -33.90
CA ASP A 26 10.64 28.64 -34.23
C ASP A 26 10.83 28.48 -35.75
N ILE A 27 10.06 27.60 -36.40
CA ILE A 27 10.12 27.37 -37.87
C ILE A 27 10.01 28.66 -38.67
N LEU A 28 9.17 29.60 -38.21
CA LEU A 28 8.93 30.86 -38.91
C LEU A 28 10.03 31.91 -38.73
N TYR A 29 10.85 31.86 -37.66
CA TYR A 29 11.67 33.02 -37.27
C TYR A 29 13.20 32.84 -37.30
N LEU A 30 13.78 31.62 -37.22
CA LEU A 30 15.23 31.46 -36.94
C LEU A 30 16.04 30.54 -37.88
N GLN A 31 16.08 30.84 -39.17
CA GLN A 31 16.84 30.10 -40.18
C GLN A 31 18.30 29.82 -39.72
N ARG A 32 18.63 28.52 -39.54
CA ARG A 32 20.00 27.91 -39.59
C ARG A 32 20.67 27.41 -38.29
N ARG A 33 19.97 27.21 -37.15
CA ARG A 33 20.51 26.41 -36.00
C ARG A 33 19.53 25.41 -35.37
N PHE A 34 18.47 25.08 -36.11
CA PHE A 34 17.22 24.50 -35.62
C PHE A 34 17.26 23.06 -35.11
N PHE A 35 17.93 22.15 -35.82
CA PHE A 35 17.66 20.73 -35.59
C PHE A 35 18.12 20.26 -34.20
N TYR A 36 19.29 20.71 -33.76
CA TYR A 36 19.88 20.24 -32.50
C TYR A 36 19.13 20.73 -31.27
N TRP A 37 18.68 21.99 -31.24
CA TRP A 37 17.94 22.54 -30.10
C TRP A 37 16.53 21.96 -30.00
N PHE A 38 15.87 21.74 -31.14
CA PHE A 38 14.55 21.12 -31.19
C PHE A 38 14.58 19.65 -30.73
N VAL A 39 15.60 18.89 -31.17
CA VAL A 39 15.79 17.50 -30.73
C VAL A 39 16.13 17.44 -29.24
N ALA A 40 16.94 18.38 -28.73
CA ALA A 40 17.27 18.46 -27.31
C ALA A 40 16.05 18.79 -26.43
N SER A 41 15.19 19.71 -26.85
CA SER A 41 13.98 20.06 -26.10
C SER A 41 12.98 18.90 -26.06
N ILE A 42 12.79 18.20 -27.19
CA ILE A 42 11.94 17.00 -27.23
C ILE A 42 12.50 15.92 -26.31
N ALA A 43 13.81 15.67 -26.32
CA ALA A 43 14.44 14.68 -25.47
C ALA A 43 14.28 14.99 -23.98
N LEU A 44 14.39 16.27 -23.57
CA LEU A 44 14.18 16.68 -22.17
C LEU A 44 12.72 16.53 -21.71
N VAL A 45 11.76 16.82 -22.59
CA VAL A 45 10.34 16.61 -22.28
C VAL A 45 10.05 15.12 -22.11
N ILE A 46 10.54 14.27 -23.02
CA ILE A 46 10.39 12.80 -22.91
C ILE A 46 11.05 12.29 -21.62
N TRP A 47 12.24 12.79 -21.28
CA TRP A 47 12.94 12.43 -20.04
C TRP A 47 12.14 12.83 -18.80
N SER A 48 11.57 14.04 -18.77
CA SER A 48 10.74 14.50 -17.64
C SER A 48 9.45 13.70 -17.49
N VAL A 49 8.81 13.30 -18.59
CA VAL A 49 7.59 12.46 -18.59
C VAL A 49 7.94 11.05 -18.12
N PHE A 50 9.08 10.51 -18.54
CA PHE A 50 9.57 9.22 -18.07
C PHE A 50 9.89 9.24 -16.58
N LEU A 51 10.56 10.29 -16.08
CA LEU A 51 10.81 10.47 -14.64
C LEU A 51 9.50 10.67 -13.87
N PHE A 52 8.56 11.44 -14.40
CA PHE A 52 7.25 11.62 -13.78
C PHE A 52 6.47 10.30 -13.74
N PHE A 53 6.53 9.47 -14.80
CA PHE A 53 5.94 8.14 -14.82
C PHE A 53 6.64 7.20 -13.84
N TYR A 54 7.97 7.26 -13.72
CA TYR A 54 8.75 6.48 -12.75
C TYR A 54 8.42 6.88 -11.30
N MET A 55 8.28 8.19 -11.03
CA MET A 55 7.86 8.73 -9.72
C MET A 55 6.39 8.44 -9.42
N TYR A 56 5.51 8.50 -10.42
CA TYR A 56 4.11 8.12 -10.31
C TYR A 56 3.95 6.61 -10.05
N GLN A 57 4.78 5.79 -10.69
CA GLN A 57 4.89 4.36 -10.37
C GLN A 57 5.37 4.18 -8.93
N SER A 58 6.41 4.89 -8.50
CA SER A 58 6.92 4.82 -7.12
C SER A 58 5.85 5.17 -6.07
N SER A 59 5.02 6.19 -6.34
CA SER A 59 3.92 6.57 -5.44
C SER A 59 2.69 5.65 -5.52
N GLY A 60 2.50 4.92 -6.63
CA GLY A 60 1.43 3.92 -6.81
C GLY A 60 1.84 2.48 -6.47
N ASN A 61 3.13 2.21 -6.28
CA ASN A 61 3.72 0.89 -6.08
C ASN A 61 3.91 0.51 -4.60
N GLN A 62 3.74 1.43 -3.66
CA GLN A 62 3.65 1.04 -2.26
C GLN A 62 2.26 0.47 -2.03
N MET A 63 2.12 -0.85 -2.15
CA MET A 63 1.22 -1.74 -1.40
C MET A 63 0.93 -3.01 -2.23
N ASP A 64 1.92 -3.88 -2.43
CA ASP A 64 1.64 -5.32 -2.60
C ASP A 64 2.89 -6.21 -2.45
N THR A 65 3.84 -5.84 -1.58
CA THR A 65 4.84 -6.81 -1.13
C THR A 65 4.12 -7.79 -0.20
N ILE A 66 3.69 -8.95 -0.71
CA ILE A 66 3.01 -9.97 0.12
C ILE A 66 4.06 -10.63 1.01
N VAL A 67 4.16 -10.15 2.25
CA VAL A 67 5.03 -10.70 3.27
C VAL A 67 4.33 -11.85 3.99
N SER A 68 5.01 -12.95 4.29
CA SER A 68 4.45 -13.98 5.18
C SER A 68 4.73 -13.63 6.64
N PHE A 69 3.71 -13.65 7.50
CA PHE A 69 3.87 -13.50 8.94
C PHE A 69 3.98 -14.86 9.63
N GLU A 70 4.90 -14.99 10.57
CA GLU A 70 5.04 -16.15 11.47
C GLU A 70 3.99 -16.06 12.59
N LYS A 71 3.59 -17.19 13.22
CA LYS A 71 2.52 -17.22 14.24
C LYS A 71 2.93 -17.94 15.52
N THR A 72 2.63 -17.38 16.69
CA THR A 72 2.73 -18.08 17.99
C THR A 72 1.37 -18.13 18.68
N LEU A 73 1.18 -19.15 19.51
CA LEU A 73 0.00 -19.29 20.35
C LEU A 73 0.39 -19.05 21.80
N HIS A 74 -0.14 -17.98 22.39
CA HIS A 74 0.08 -17.69 23.80
C HIS A 74 -1.21 -17.14 24.42
N GLY A 75 -1.71 -17.77 25.49
CA GLY A 75 -2.90 -17.28 26.21
C GLY A 75 -4.19 -17.12 25.38
N ARG A 76 -4.50 -18.08 24.47
CA ARG A 76 -5.64 -18.00 23.51
C ARG A 76 -5.56 -16.81 22.54
N LEU A 77 -4.34 -16.32 22.29
CA LEU A 77 -4.05 -15.24 21.36
C LEU A 77 -3.06 -15.73 20.31
N TYR A 78 -3.27 -15.28 19.08
CA TYR A 78 -2.36 -15.49 17.97
C TYR A 78 -1.42 -14.30 17.86
N HIS A 79 -0.14 -14.47 18.15
CA HIS A 79 0.87 -13.44 17.96
C HIS A 79 1.49 -13.63 16.58
N PHE A 80 1.74 -12.54 15.88
CA PHE A 80 2.32 -12.51 14.55
C PHE A 80 3.58 -11.69 14.52
N LYS A 81 4.61 -12.17 13.84
CA LYS A 81 5.89 -11.47 13.66
C LYS A 81 6.07 -11.05 12.21
N CYS A 82 6.32 -9.76 12.00
CA CYS A 82 6.64 -9.20 10.69
C CYS A 82 8.05 -9.59 10.26
N SER A 83 8.22 -10.21 9.10
CA SER A 83 9.56 -10.53 8.59
C SER A 83 10.31 -9.33 7.99
N GLN A 84 9.64 -8.18 7.80
CA GLN A 84 10.30 -6.94 7.33
C GLN A 84 10.88 -6.11 8.47
N CYS A 85 10.10 -5.85 9.53
CA CYS A 85 10.51 -4.96 10.62
C CYS A 85 10.71 -5.66 11.97
N GLY A 86 10.43 -6.96 12.06
CA GLY A 86 10.50 -7.73 13.31
C GLY A 86 9.39 -7.40 14.32
N GLY A 87 8.44 -6.53 13.97
CA GLY A 87 7.32 -6.12 14.84
C GLY A 87 6.40 -7.27 15.20
N ILE A 88 5.93 -7.31 16.45
CA ILE A 88 5.05 -8.35 16.99
C ILE A 88 3.69 -7.73 17.33
N PHE A 89 2.61 -8.35 16.86
CA PHE A 89 1.24 -7.93 17.15
C PHE A 89 0.32 -9.14 17.32
N ALA A 90 -0.77 -8.99 18.04
CA ALA A 90 -1.65 -10.10 18.38
C ALA A 90 -3.08 -9.92 17.86
N LEU A 91 -3.68 -11.06 17.54
CA LEU A 91 -5.08 -11.21 17.14
C LEU A 91 -5.76 -12.17 18.11
N LYS A 92 -6.92 -11.77 18.63
CA LYS A 92 -7.72 -12.64 19.49
C LYS A 92 -8.32 -13.79 18.70
N GLU A 93 -8.18 -15.01 19.21
CA GLU A 93 -8.91 -16.18 18.71
C GLU A 93 -10.42 -15.98 18.86
N SER A 94 -11.18 -16.22 17.78
CA SER A 94 -12.63 -16.32 17.90
C SER A 94 -13.04 -17.76 18.12
N ARG A 95 -14.30 -17.96 18.51
CA ARG A 95 -14.92 -19.27 18.71
C ARG A 95 -14.91 -20.19 17.47
N LYS A 96 -14.60 -19.68 16.27
CA LYS A 96 -14.40 -20.50 15.06
C LYS A 96 -12.91 -20.64 14.77
N ASN A 97 -12.36 -21.82 15.01
CA ASN A 97 -10.94 -22.19 14.88
C ASN A 97 -10.41 -22.21 13.42
N ASP A 98 -11.26 -21.99 12.41
CA ASP A 98 -10.85 -21.98 11.00
C ASP A 98 -10.37 -20.60 10.57
N ILE A 99 -9.14 -20.24 10.94
CA ILE A 99 -8.48 -19.05 10.37
C ILE A 99 -8.10 -19.39 8.92
N ARG A 100 -8.92 -18.91 7.98
CA ARG A 100 -8.59 -18.93 6.55
C ARG A 100 -7.51 -17.90 6.25
N ASN A 101 -6.84 -18.07 5.11
CA ASN A 101 -5.83 -17.17 4.59
C ASN A 101 -6.19 -15.68 4.78
N LEU A 102 -5.51 -15.03 5.72
CA LEU A 102 -5.81 -13.66 6.15
C LEU A 102 -4.77 -12.70 5.59
N LYS A 103 -5.21 -11.63 4.93
CA LYS A 103 -4.34 -10.52 4.52
C LYS A 103 -4.48 -9.36 5.49
N LEU A 104 -3.37 -8.89 6.07
CA LEU A 104 -3.35 -7.76 7.00
C LEU A 104 -2.12 -6.88 6.78
N THR A 105 -2.19 -5.63 7.24
CA THR A 105 -1.08 -4.68 7.26
C THR A 105 -0.37 -4.72 8.61
N CYS A 106 0.97 -4.77 8.61
CA CYS A 106 1.78 -4.62 9.81
C CYS A 106 1.58 -3.22 10.41
N PRO A 107 1.26 -3.10 11.71
CA PRO A 107 1.05 -1.80 12.35
C PRO A 107 2.32 -0.95 12.46
N ASP A 108 3.51 -1.56 12.46
CA ASP A 108 4.77 -0.84 12.69
C ASP A 108 5.37 -0.28 11.41
N CYS A 109 5.31 -1.03 10.30
CA CYS A 109 5.99 -0.67 9.05
C CYS A 109 5.05 -0.52 7.84
N GLY A 110 3.76 -0.81 8.00
CA GLY A 110 2.78 -0.71 6.91
C GLY A 110 2.90 -1.79 5.85
N SER A 111 3.74 -2.83 6.02
CA SER A 111 3.86 -3.92 5.05
C SER A 111 2.59 -4.79 5.05
N VAL A 112 2.01 -5.07 3.89
CA VAL A 112 0.90 -6.03 3.76
C VAL A 112 1.44 -7.44 3.77
N GLY A 113 0.74 -8.37 4.40
CA GLY A 113 1.17 -9.75 4.38
C GLY A 113 0.03 -10.73 4.49
N ARG A 114 0.33 -12.00 4.22
CA ARG A 114 -0.61 -13.11 4.24
C ARG A 114 -0.24 -14.07 5.37
N ILE A 115 -1.25 -14.45 6.13
CA ILE A 115 -1.18 -15.54 7.10
C ILE A 115 -1.74 -16.78 6.43
N SER A 116 -0.92 -17.84 6.39
CA SER A 116 -1.36 -19.18 5.96
C SER A 116 -2.26 -19.81 7.03
N SER A 117 -3.09 -20.77 6.65
CA SER A 117 -3.82 -21.61 7.62
C SER A 117 -2.87 -22.49 8.45
N HIS A 118 -1.67 -22.78 7.93
CA HIS A 118 -0.60 -23.51 8.62
C HIS A 118 0.67 -22.64 8.69
N PRO A 119 0.68 -21.59 9.52
CA PRO A 119 1.87 -20.76 9.67
C PRO A 119 2.94 -21.52 10.48
N PRO A 120 4.23 -21.31 10.18
CA PRO A 120 5.31 -21.81 11.03
C PRO A 120 5.16 -21.21 12.44
N GLN A 121 5.29 -22.08 13.44
CA GLN A 121 5.30 -21.67 14.85
C GLN A 121 6.69 -21.19 15.23
N ILE A 122 6.77 -20.05 15.93
CA ILE A 122 8.02 -19.55 16.50
C ILE A 122 7.94 -19.51 18.02
N THR A 123 9.08 -19.73 18.67
CA THR A 123 9.22 -19.72 20.13
C THR A 123 9.92 -18.42 20.53
N ASP A 124 9.23 -17.29 20.37
CA ASP A 124 9.75 -15.98 20.74
C ASP A 124 9.19 -15.52 22.09
N CYS A 125 10.00 -14.80 22.87
CA CYS A 125 9.56 -14.12 24.08
C CYS A 125 8.72 -12.89 23.71
N ILE A 126 7.43 -12.92 24.04
CA ILE A 126 6.51 -11.81 23.77
C ILE A 126 6.79 -10.68 24.78
N PRO A 127 7.00 -9.42 24.33
CA PRO A 127 7.14 -8.28 25.22
C PRO A 127 5.94 -8.11 26.16
N SER A 128 6.15 -7.56 27.35
CA SER A 128 5.08 -7.40 28.37
C SER A 128 4.18 -6.18 28.13
N GLU A 129 4.65 -5.17 27.38
CA GLU A 129 3.93 -3.93 27.12
C GLU A 129 2.93 -4.06 25.97
N LYS A 130 1.70 -3.59 26.19
CA LYS A 130 0.58 -3.71 25.25
C LYS A 130 0.06 -2.34 24.80
N SER A 131 -0.15 -2.20 23.50
CA SER A 131 -0.80 -1.03 22.92
C SER A 131 -2.34 -1.04 23.09
N PRO A 132 -3.02 0.10 22.92
CA PRO A 132 -4.48 0.19 22.95
C PRO A 132 -5.13 -0.71 21.88
N ARG A 133 -6.24 -1.36 22.20
CA ARG A 133 -6.91 -2.28 21.28
C ARG A 133 -7.70 -1.54 20.21
N VAL A 134 -7.50 -1.92 18.95
CA VAL A 134 -8.34 -1.45 17.82
C VAL A 134 -9.28 -2.57 17.38
N SER A 135 -10.55 -2.25 17.22
CA SER A 135 -11.58 -3.19 16.78
C SER A 135 -12.08 -2.91 15.37
N PHE A 136 -12.26 -3.97 14.59
CA PHE A 136 -12.79 -3.95 13.23
C PHE A 136 -14.04 -4.83 13.15
N ILE A 137 -15.04 -4.42 12.35
CA ILE A 137 -16.25 -5.22 12.13
C ILE A 137 -16.34 -5.65 10.67
N CYS A 138 -16.57 -6.94 10.43
CA CYS A 138 -16.86 -7.43 9.09
C CYS A 138 -18.30 -7.08 8.70
N THR A 139 -18.47 -6.32 7.61
CA THR A 139 -19.80 -5.94 7.11
C THR A 139 -20.61 -7.12 6.55
N LYS A 140 -19.95 -8.24 6.19
CA LYS A 140 -20.61 -9.42 5.61
C LYS A 140 -21.12 -10.39 6.67
N CYS A 141 -20.34 -10.64 7.72
CA CYS A 141 -20.69 -11.63 8.74
C CYS A 141 -20.90 -11.06 10.15
N GLY A 142 -20.70 -9.75 10.35
CA GLY A 142 -20.90 -9.09 11.65
C GLY A 142 -19.84 -9.37 12.71
N GLU A 143 -18.85 -10.20 12.40
CA GLU A 143 -17.82 -10.61 13.35
C GLU A 143 -16.84 -9.48 13.65
N ARG A 144 -16.44 -9.38 14.93
CA ARG A 144 -15.49 -8.37 15.41
C ARG A 144 -14.08 -8.94 15.51
N LEU A 145 -13.11 -8.24 14.93
CA LEU A 145 -11.68 -8.53 15.05
C LEU A 145 -11.04 -7.49 15.95
N ASN A 146 -10.18 -7.92 16.86
CA ASN A 146 -9.44 -7.04 17.75
C ASN A 146 -7.95 -7.23 17.50
N VAL A 147 -7.24 -6.14 17.19
CA VAL A 147 -5.80 -6.14 16.93
C VAL A 147 -5.11 -5.18 17.89
N TRP A 148 -3.91 -5.56 18.34
CA TRP A 148 -3.00 -4.70 19.07
C TRP A 148 -1.55 -5.09 18.82
N ALA A 149 -0.64 -4.13 18.93
CA ALA A 149 0.81 -4.35 18.92
C ALA A 149 1.35 -4.65 20.32
N GLU A 150 2.39 -5.49 20.38
CA GLU A 150 3.15 -5.81 21.59
C GLU A 150 4.50 -5.08 21.53
N GLY A 151 4.83 -4.28 22.56
CA GLY A 151 6.09 -3.55 22.68
C GLY A 151 6.25 -2.28 21.83
N LYS A 152 5.24 -1.88 21.05
CA LYS A 152 5.21 -0.64 20.23
C LYS A 152 3.82 -0.02 20.17
N THR A 153 3.74 1.26 19.81
CA THR A 153 2.47 1.96 19.57
C THR A 153 1.88 1.58 18.21
N LEU A 154 0.57 1.35 18.16
CA LEU A 154 -0.12 1.12 16.89
C LEU A 154 -0.08 2.37 16.01
N SER A 155 0.24 2.20 14.73
CA SER A 155 0.03 3.24 13.72
C SER A 155 -1.46 3.38 13.38
N ASP A 156 -1.89 4.61 13.09
CA ASP A 156 -3.26 4.96 12.72
C ASP A 156 -3.71 4.35 11.38
N HIS A 157 -2.79 3.83 10.57
CA HIS A 157 -3.05 3.27 9.24
C HIS A 157 -3.16 1.74 9.23
N ILE A 158 -3.76 1.15 10.26
CA ILE A 158 -3.98 -0.30 10.28
C ILE A 158 -5.21 -0.72 9.45
N SER A 159 -5.00 -1.63 8.51
CA SER A 159 -6.08 -2.17 7.66
C SER A 159 -6.04 -3.70 7.56
N ILE A 160 -7.21 -4.32 7.66
CA ILE A 160 -7.38 -5.77 7.49
C ILE A 160 -8.13 -6.00 6.19
N PHE A 161 -7.51 -6.66 5.21
CA PHE A 161 -8.04 -6.81 3.85
C PHE A 161 -8.98 -7.99 3.66
N SER A 162 -8.92 -8.99 4.53
CA SER A 162 -9.85 -10.11 4.49
C SER A 162 -10.44 -10.47 5.84
N CYS A 163 -11.68 -10.94 5.83
CA CYS A 163 -12.29 -11.49 7.04
C CYS A 163 -11.85 -12.95 7.21
N PRO A 164 -11.28 -13.34 8.36
CA PRO A 164 -10.85 -14.71 8.60
C PRO A 164 -12.03 -15.69 8.67
N TYR A 165 -13.23 -15.22 9.06
CA TYR A 165 -14.40 -16.09 9.29
C TYR A 165 -15.23 -16.34 8.03
N CYS A 166 -15.51 -15.30 7.24
CA CYS A 166 -16.33 -15.44 6.02
C CYS A 166 -15.52 -15.45 4.72
N GLY A 167 -14.20 -15.20 4.79
CA GLY A 167 -13.31 -15.16 3.63
C GLY A 167 -13.54 -13.98 2.68
N SER A 168 -14.32 -12.97 3.07
CA SER A 168 -14.50 -11.77 2.24
C SER A 168 -13.18 -11.04 2.05
N LYS A 169 -12.81 -10.69 0.82
CA LYS A 169 -11.57 -9.98 0.47
C LYS A 169 -11.71 -8.44 0.47
N LYS A 170 -12.69 -7.91 1.20
CA LYS A 170 -12.91 -6.46 1.32
C LYS A 170 -12.24 -5.95 2.60
N PRO A 171 -11.62 -4.76 2.57
CA PRO A 171 -11.05 -4.17 3.78
C PRO A 171 -12.14 -3.96 4.83
N LEU A 172 -11.85 -4.36 6.06
CA LEU A 172 -12.74 -4.14 7.20
C LEU A 172 -12.66 -2.68 7.64
N LYS A 173 -13.78 -2.16 8.15
CA LYS A 173 -13.84 -0.79 8.68
C LYS A 173 -13.46 -0.78 10.17
N PRO A 174 -12.63 0.19 10.62
CA PRO A 174 -12.44 0.42 12.05
C PRO A 174 -13.76 0.89 12.68
N GLN A 175 -13.98 0.54 13.95
CA GLN A 175 -15.10 0.99 14.76
C GLN A 175 -14.67 2.12 15.69
#